data_AF-A0A2E2ZN93-F1
#
_entry.id   AF-A0A2E2ZN93-F1
#
_cell.length_a   1.000
_cell.length_b   1.000
_cell.length_c   1.000
_cell.angle_alpha   90.00
_cell.angle_beta   90.00
_cell.angle_gamma   90.00
#
_symmetry.space_group_name_H-M   'P 1'
#
loop_
_entity.id
_entity.type
_entity.pdbx_description
1 polymer ?
#
loop_
_entity_poly.entity_id
_entity_poly.type
_entity_poly.pdbx_seq_one_letter_code
_entity_poly.pdbx_strand_id
1 'polypeptide(L)'
;MNQSLSGIKILDFSGPAGFYCSKLLADLGADVVIVENPSDELFNNLGPYYNDIKDPNYSLYRWHFHTNKKSVALNISNPKDKETLNSLIKHADVFIDTLTHQEANTLNLSMENVRSLNPHIVHTRITGFPDNSEYSEYKYTDMTVLAMSGLMSI
;
A
#
# COMPACT_ATOMS: atom_id res chain seq x y z
N MET A 1 -8.52 18.88 -18.57
CA MET A 1 -7.11 19.27 -18.37
C MET A 1 -6.33 18.01 -18.08
N ASN A 2 -5.22 17.75 -18.78
CA ASN A 2 -4.31 16.65 -18.42
C ASN A 2 -3.54 17.07 -17.16
N GLN A 3 -3.55 16.22 -16.13
CA GLN A 3 -2.76 16.42 -14.92
C GLN A 3 -1.35 15.83 -15.10
N SER A 4 -0.43 16.12 -14.18
CA SER A 4 0.99 15.76 -14.31
C SER A 4 1.25 14.25 -14.42
N LEU A 5 0.42 13.41 -13.80
CA LEU A 5 0.57 11.96 -13.81
C LEU A 5 -0.52 11.24 -14.61
N SER A 6 -1.26 11.97 -15.46
CA SER A 6 -2.28 11.36 -16.31
C SER A 6 -1.68 10.27 -17.19
N GLY A 7 -2.29 9.08 -17.14
CA GLY A 7 -1.87 7.89 -17.89
C GLY A 7 -0.96 6.93 -17.14
N ILE A 8 -0.44 7.32 -15.97
CA ILE A 8 0.37 6.44 -15.10
C ILE A 8 -0.56 5.53 -14.29
N LYS A 9 -0.32 4.22 -14.34
CA LYS A 9 -1.06 3.20 -13.58
C LYS A 9 -0.27 2.76 -12.36
N ILE A 10 -0.90 2.82 -11.20
CA ILE A 10 -0.26 2.48 -9.92
C ILE A 10 -1.07 1.39 -9.24
N LEU A 11 -0.38 0.32 -8.86
CA LEU A 11 -0.92 -0.70 -7.97
C LEU A 11 -0.40 -0.45 -6.56
N ASP A 12 -1.31 -0.10 -5.67
CA ASP A 12 -1.07 0.17 -4.26
C ASP A 12 -1.39 -1.08 -3.43
N PHE A 13 -0.35 -1.76 -2.98
CA PHE A 13 -0.39 -2.88 -2.02
C PHE A 13 0.20 -2.46 -0.67
N SER A 14 0.20 -1.16 -0.38
CA SER A 14 0.75 -0.61 0.86
C SER A 14 -0.25 -0.66 2.00
N GLY A 15 0.26 -0.63 3.23
CA GLY A 15 -0.50 -0.31 4.43
C GLY A 15 -0.40 1.19 4.77
N PRO A 16 -0.75 1.58 6.02
CA PRO A 16 -0.79 2.98 6.47
C PRO A 16 0.42 3.84 6.13
N ALA A 17 1.63 3.27 6.20
CA ALA A 17 2.86 3.99 5.89
C ALA A 17 2.96 4.44 4.42
N GLY A 18 2.28 3.76 3.49
CA GLY A 18 2.28 4.07 2.06
C GLY A 18 1.01 4.74 1.55
N PHE A 19 -0.08 4.74 2.31
CA PHE A 19 -1.37 5.30 1.86
C PHE A 19 -1.30 6.75 1.37
N TYR A 20 -0.51 7.59 2.05
CA TYR A 20 -0.34 8.98 1.63
C TYR A 20 0.44 9.10 0.31
N CYS A 21 1.43 8.22 0.08
CA CYS A 21 2.22 8.20 -1.15
C CYS A 21 1.31 7.98 -2.36
N SER A 22 0.52 6.90 -2.34
CA SER A 22 -0.38 6.58 -3.45
C SER A 22 -1.50 7.61 -3.61
N LYS A 23 -2.01 8.17 -2.50
CA LYS A 23 -2.97 9.28 -2.53
C LYS A 23 -2.41 10.49 -3.27
N LEU A 24 -1.21 10.94 -2.92
CA LEU A 24 -0.60 12.11 -3.54
C LEU A 24 -0.47 11.92 -5.06
N LEU A 25 -0.11 10.71 -5.49
CA LEU A 25 0.00 10.37 -6.91
C LEU A 25 -1.38 10.33 -7.60
N ALA A 26 -2.41 9.83 -6.92
CA ALA A 26 -3.80 9.88 -7.41
C ALA A 26 -4.30 11.33 -7.57
N ASP A 27 -4.01 12.20 -6.59
CA ASP A 27 -4.40 13.62 -6.62
C ASP A 27 -3.69 14.38 -7.77
N LEU A 28 -2.52 13.90 -8.19
CA LEU A 28 -1.77 14.39 -9.36
C LEU A 28 -2.20 13.73 -10.69
N GLY A 29 -3.20 12.85 -10.66
CA GLY A 29 -3.87 12.29 -11.84
C GLY A 29 -3.46 10.89 -12.28
N ALA A 30 -2.71 10.16 -11.45
CA ALA A 30 -2.42 8.74 -11.71
C ALA A 30 -3.69 7.88 -11.53
N ASP A 31 -3.80 6.81 -12.31
CA ASP A 31 -4.82 5.77 -12.12
C ASP A 31 -4.34 4.79 -11.04
N VAL A 32 -4.78 5.02 -9.81
CA VAL A 32 -4.36 4.24 -8.65
C VAL A 32 -5.41 3.20 -8.29
N VAL A 33 -4.99 1.92 -8.22
CA VAL A 33 -5.78 0.81 -7.70
C VAL A 33 -5.17 0.35 -6.38
N ILE A 34 -5.90 0.51 -5.27
CA ILE A 34 -5.52 -0.07 -3.98
C ILE A 34 -6.07 -1.50 -3.85
N VAL A 35 -5.21 -2.42 -3.40
CA VAL A 35 -5.59 -3.79 -3.06
C VAL A 35 -5.94 -3.87 -1.59
N GLU A 36 -7.16 -4.27 -1.30
CA GLU A 36 -7.67 -4.38 0.06
C GLU A 36 -7.89 -5.84 0.43
N ASN A 37 -7.41 -6.25 1.61
CA ASN A 37 -7.68 -7.59 2.12
C ASN A 37 -9.05 -7.60 2.82
N PRO A 38 -10.05 -8.37 2.33
CA PRO A 38 -11.37 -8.44 2.96
C PRO A 38 -11.32 -8.92 4.42
N SER A 39 -10.32 -9.73 4.75
CA SER A 39 -10.14 -10.34 6.07
C SER A 39 -9.42 -9.42 7.06
N ASP A 40 -8.96 -8.25 6.64
CA ASP A 40 -8.27 -7.32 7.52
C ASP A 40 -9.27 -6.48 8.32
N GLU A 41 -9.74 -7.02 9.43
CA GLU A 41 -10.73 -6.37 10.28
C GLU A 41 -10.26 -5.01 10.81
N LEU A 42 -8.96 -4.86 11.07
CA LEU A 42 -8.40 -3.65 11.67
C LEU A 42 -8.41 -2.51 10.66
N PHE A 43 -7.96 -2.75 9.43
CA PHE A 43 -8.00 -1.71 8.39
C PHE A 43 -9.41 -1.46 7.84
N ASN A 44 -10.25 -2.50 7.78
CA ASN A 44 -11.63 -2.34 7.32
C ASN A 44 -12.52 -1.61 8.34
N ASN A 45 -12.15 -1.56 9.62
CA ASN A 45 -12.91 -0.89 10.68
C ASN A 45 -12.14 0.24 11.40
N LEU A 46 -11.31 0.99 10.68
CA LEU A 46 -10.65 2.18 11.20
C LEU A 46 -11.58 3.39 11.23
N GLY A 47 -11.87 3.90 12.42
CA GLY A 47 -12.51 5.20 12.61
C GLY A 47 -11.52 6.37 12.52
N PRO A 48 -11.92 7.60 12.89
CA PRO A 48 -13.28 7.98 13.34
C PRO A 48 -14.31 7.88 12.21
N TYR A 49 -15.59 7.80 12.58
CA TYR A 49 -16.69 7.60 11.65
C TYR A 49 -17.58 8.83 11.55
N TYR A 50 -17.96 9.21 10.33
CA TYR A 50 -18.95 10.26 10.10
C TYR A 50 -20.29 9.86 10.72
N ASN A 51 -20.88 10.75 11.54
CA ASN A 51 -22.11 10.51 12.29
C ASN A 51 -22.10 9.25 13.18
N ASP A 52 -20.92 8.81 13.64
CA ASP A 52 -20.74 7.59 14.45
C ASP A 52 -21.23 6.29 13.78
N ILE A 53 -21.42 6.30 12.46
CA ILE A 53 -21.83 5.11 11.69
C ILE A 53 -20.61 4.22 11.44
N LYS A 54 -20.50 3.11 12.18
CA LYS A 54 -19.41 2.13 12.05
C LYS A 54 -19.52 1.31 10.76
N ASP A 55 -19.20 1.94 9.64
CA ASP A 55 -19.16 1.37 8.30
C ASP A 55 -17.91 1.89 7.55
N PRO A 56 -17.21 1.05 6.77
CA PRO A 56 -16.01 1.47 6.04
C PRO A 56 -16.25 2.67 5.11
N ASN A 57 -17.46 2.83 4.56
CA ASN A 57 -17.84 3.94 3.70
C ASN A 57 -18.07 5.24 4.48
N TYR A 58 -18.13 5.20 5.80
CA TYR A 58 -18.26 6.34 6.71
C TYR A 58 -16.97 6.61 7.49
N SER A 59 -15.90 5.84 7.24
CA SER A 59 -14.59 6.07 7.85
C SER A 59 -13.95 7.35 7.31
N LEU A 60 -13.73 8.32 8.21
CA LEU A 60 -13.02 9.55 7.89
C LEU A 60 -11.55 9.28 7.54
N TYR A 61 -10.96 8.24 8.12
CA TYR A 61 -9.61 7.78 7.79
C TYR A 61 -9.53 7.32 6.33
N ARG A 62 -10.46 6.46 5.90
CA ARG A 62 -10.50 5.99 4.52
C ARG A 62 -10.84 7.12 3.55
N TRP A 63 -11.75 8.02 3.88
CA TRP A 63 -12.00 9.20 3.03
C TRP A 63 -10.75 10.07 2.86
N HIS A 64 -9.97 10.28 3.92
CA HIS A 64 -8.74 11.04 3.81
C HIS A 64 -7.76 10.36 2.86
N PHE A 65 -7.46 9.07 3.06
CA PHE A 65 -6.38 8.38 2.36
C PHE A 65 -6.77 7.73 1.02
N HIS A 66 -8.03 7.39 0.79
CA HIS A 66 -8.47 6.60 -0.37
C HIS A 66 -9.23 7.40 -1.42
N THR A 67 -9.41 8.70 -1.22
CA THR A 67 -9.93 9.61 -2.27
C THR A 67 -9.09 9.50 -3.55
N ASN A 68 -9.77 9.56 -4.69
CA ASN A 68 -9.19 9.43 -6.05
C ASN A 68 -8.57 8.06 -6.38
N LYS A 69 -8.62 7.07 -5.47
CA LYS A 69 -8.20 5.69 -5.75
C LYS A 69 -9.40 4.80 -6.10
N LYS A 70 -9.18 3.81 -6.96
CA LYS A 70 -10.07 2.66 -7.14
C LYS A 70 -9.67 1.58 -6.13
N SER A 71 -10.62 0.81 -5.60
CA SER A 71 -10.33 -0.31 -4.69
C SER A 71 -10.65 -1.65 -5.37
N VAL A 72 -9.83 -2.66 -5.12
CA VAL A 72 -10.10 -4.06 -5.43
C VAL A 72 -9.87 -4.91 -4.19
N ALA A 73 -10.85 -5.73 -3.84
CA ALA A 73 -10.77 -6.61 -2.69
C ALA A 73 -10.18 -7.96 -3.13
N LEU A 74 -9.02 -8.34 -2.60
CA LEU A 74 -8.32 -9.59 -2.96
C LEU A 74 -7.85 -10.33 -1.71
N ASN A 75 -8.19 -11.62 -1.60
CA ASN A 75 -7.61 -12.51 -0.60
C ASN A 75 -6.44 -13.28 -1.21
N ILE A 76 -5.21 -12.89 -0.90
CA ILE A 76 -4.01 -13.43 -1.59
C ILE A 76 -3.74 -14.91 -1.24
N SER A 77 -4.41 -15.46 -0.23
CA SER A 77 -4.41 -16.91 0.03
C SER A 77 -5.22 -17.69 -1.01
N ASN A 78 -6.13 -17.05 -1.74
CA ASN A 78 -6.88 -17.64 -2.85
C ASN A 78 -6.05 -17.58 -4.15
N PRO A 79 -5.76 -18.72 -4.80
CA PRO A 79 -5.01 -18.75 -6.06
C PRO A 79 -5.60 -17.84 -7.15
N LYS A 80 -6.93 -17.73 -7.25
CA LYS A 80 -7.59 -16.88 -8.25
C LYS A 80 -7.36 -15.39 -8.02
N ASP A 81 -7.34 -14.97 -6.76
CA ASP A 81 -7.07 -13.58 -6.39
C ASP A 81 -5.58 -13.27 -6.58
N LYS A 82 -4.69 -14.25 -6.34
CA LYS A 82 -3.27 -14.16 -6.65
C LYS A 82 -3.01 -14.01 -8.16
N GLU A 83 -3.74 -14.73 -9.01
CA GLU A 83 -3.70 -14.53 -10.47
C GLU A 83 -4.16 -13.13 -10.86
N THR A 84 -5.21 -12.63 -10.21
CA THR A 84 -5.72 -11.27 -10.42
C THR A 84 -4.67 -10.23 -10.03
N LEU A 85 -4.02 -10.39 -8.86
CA LEU A 85 -2.93 -9.53 -8.41
C LEU A 85 -1.76 -9.53 -9.42
N ASN A 86 -1.33 -10.71 -9.86
CA ASN A 86 -0.26 -10.84 -10.86
C ASN A 86 -0.64 -10.16 -12.19
N SER A 87 -1.91 -10.23 -12.60
CA SER A 87 -2.41 -9.52 -13.77
C SER A 87 -2.36 -8.00 -13.60
N LEU A 88 -2.72 -7.49 -12.42
CA LEU A 88 -2.61 -6.06 -12.11
C LEU A 88 -1.15 -5.59 -12.15
N ILE A 89 -0.21 -6.35 -11.56
CA ILE A 89 1.24 -6.05 -11.58
C ILE A 89 1.76 -5.96 -13.02
N LYS A 90 1.33 -6.88 -13.91
CA LYS A 90 1.73 -6.88 -15.34
C LYS A 90 1.33 -5.61 -16.09
N HIS A 91 0.29 -4.91 -15.64
CA HIS A 91 -0.24 -3.73 -16.32
C HIS A 91 0.02 -2.42 -15.58
N ALA A 92 0.64 -2.48 -14.40
CA ALA A 92 1.00 -1.30 -13.61
C ALA A 92 2.34 -0.73 -14.06
N ASP A 93 2.47 0.59 -14.03
CA ASP A 93 3.75 1.27 -14.21
C ASP A 93 4.52 1.35 -12.89
N VAL A 94 3.79 1.45 -11.77
CA VAL A 94 4.34 1.52 -10.41
C VAL A 94 3.66 0.50 -9.51
N PHE A 95 4.45 -0.23 -8.71
CA PHE A 95 3.97 -1.06 -7.61
C PHE A 95 4.50 -0.49 -6.29
N ILE A 96 3.59 -0.23 -5.35
CA ILE A 96 3.90 0.34 -4.03
C ILE A 96 3.51 -0.68 -2.97
N ASP A 97 4.43 -1.01 -2.05
CA ASP A 97 4.11 -1.85 -0.90
C ASP A 97 4.82 -1.37 0.39
N THR A 98 4.39 -1.93 1.51
CA THR A 98 5.00 -1.73 2.84
C THR A 98 5.41 -3.06 3.47
N LEU A 99 5.69 -4.08 2.65
CA LEU A 99 6.01 -5.43 3.10
C LEU A 99 7.44 -5.49 3.62
N THR A 100 7.65 -6.25 4.70
CA THR A 100 9.00 -6.65 5.07
C THR A 100 9.58 -7.59 4.01
N HIS A 101 10.90 -7.81 4.05
CA HIS A 101 11.54 -8.72 3.11
C HIS A 101 10.98 -10.15 3.27
N GLN A 102 10.75 -10.59 4.50
CA GLN A 102 10.12 -11.87 4.79
C GLN A 102 8.68 -11.96 4.23
N GLU A 103 7.86 -10.93 4.42
CA GLU A 103 6.48 -10.91 3.92
C GLU A 103 6.43 -10.93 2.39
N ALA A 104 7.26 -10.10 1.74
CA ALA A 104 7.37 -10.05 0.29
C ALA A 104 7.78 -11.41 -0.28
N ASN A 105 8.76 -12.09 0.32
CA ASN A 105 9.14 -13.44 -0.11
C ASN A 105 8.01 -14.46 0.11
N THR A 106 7.33 -14.41 1.25
CA THR A 106 6.21 -15.31 1.57
C THR A 106 5.05 -15.17 0.57
N LEU A 107 4.77 -13.95 0.12
CA LEU A 107 3.71 -13.65 -0.82
C LEU A 107 4.12 -13.82 -2.30
N ASN A 108 5.39 -14.09 -2.58
CA ASN A 108 6.01 -14.01 -3.92
C ASN A 108 5.90 -12.61 -4.56
N LEU A 109 6.06 -11.57 -3.74
CA LEU A 109 6.06 -10.15 -4.12
C LEU A 109 7.42 -9.48 -3.88
N SER A 110 8.49 -10.27 -3.81
CA SER A 110 9.86 -9.72 -3.83
C SER A 110 10.11 -8.91 -5.11
N MET A 111 11.10 -8.04 -5.08
CA MET A 111 11.46 -7.20 -6.22
C MET A 111 11.78 -8.03 -7.47
N GLU A 112 12.45 -9.17 -7.31
CA GLU A 112 12.76 -10.10 -8.39
C GLU A 112 11.49 -10.71 -8.97
N ASN A 113 10.57 -11.16 -8.12
CA ASN A 113 9.31 -11.76 -8.56
C ASN A 113 8.42 -10.74 -9.27
N VAL A 114 8.27 -9.54 -8.72
CA VAL A 114 7.51 -8.45 -9.32
C VAL A 114 8.09 -8.06 -10.69
N ARG A 115 9.42 -7.93 -10.79
CA ARG A 115 10.10 -7.65 -12.07
C ARG A 115 10.04 -8.79 -13.07
N SER A 116 9.98 -10.04 -12.62
CA SER A 116 9.77 -11.19 -13.51
C SER A 116 8.39 -11.14 -14.18
N LEU A 117 7.39 -10.58 -13.50
CA LEU A 117 6.04 -10.34 -14.06
C LEU A 117 6.02 -9.11 -14.96
N ASN A 118 6.73 -8.05 -14.59
CA ASN A 118 6.79 -6.79 -15.33
C ASN A 118 8.20 -6.16 -15.27
N PRO A 119 9.04 -6.35 -16.31
CA PRO A 119 10.42 -5.84 -16.30
C PRO A 119 10.56 -4.31 -16.29
N HIS A 120 9.50 -3.58 -16.64
CA HIS A 120 9.50 -2.11 -16.73
C HIS A 120 8.94 -1.43 -15.47
N ILE A 121 8.47 -2.21 -14.49
CA ILE A 121 7.81 -1.66 -13.31
C ILE A 121 8.77 -0.90 -12.39
N VAL A 122 8.29 0.24 -11.91
CA VAL A 122 8.91 0.94 -10.78
C VAL A 122 8.37 0.34 -9.50
N HIS A 123 9.24 -0.31 -8.73
CA HIS A 123 8.87 -0.93 -7.44
C HIS A 123 9.32 -0.02 -6.30
N THR A 124 8.35 0.49 -5.52
CA THR A 124 8.58 1.34 -4.35
C THR A 124 8.21 0.58 -3.08
N ARG A 125 9.18 0.37 -2.20
CA ARG A 125 8.96 -0.24 -0.87
C ARG A 125 9.11 0.80 0.22
N ILE A 126 8.13 0.87 1.12
CA ILE A 126 8.10 1.81 2.24
C ILE A 126 8.13 1.00 3.54
N THR A 127 9.31 0.92 4.16
CA THR A 127 9.53 0.17 5.40
C THR A 127 9.97 1.11 6.53
N GLY A 128 9.70 0.73 7.78
CA GLY A 128 10.15 1.51 8.93
C GLY A 128 11.67 1.48 9.13
N PHE A 129 12.30 0.39 8.68
CA PHE A 129 13.75 0.19 8.76
C PHE A 129 14.31 -0.31 7.42
N PRO A 130 15.57 0.01 7.08
CA PRO A 130 16.20 -0.48 5.86
C PRO A 130 16.32 -2.01 5.84
N ASP A 131 16.19 -2.62 4.65
CA ASP A 131 16.33 -4.08 4.46
C ASP A 131 17.68 -4.62 4.94
N ASN A 132 18.74 -3.81 4.86
CA ASN A 132 20.10 -4.18 5.25
C ASN A 132 20.43 -3.82 6.71
N SER A 133 19.42 -3.65 7.57
CA SER A 133 19.59 -3.36 9.00
C SER A 133 19.20 -4.54 9.88
N GLU A 134 19.68 -4.58 11.12
CA GLU A 134 19.25 -5.57 12.12
C GLU A 134 17.77 -5.42 12.53
N TYR A 135 17.15 -4.27 12.20
CA TYR A 135 15.76 -3.96 12.49
C TYR A 135 14.83 -4.23 11.30
N SER A 136 15.33 -4.80 10.20
CA SER A 136 14.58 -4.95 8.94
C SER A 136 13.25 -5.72 9.09
N GLU A 137 13.19 -6.67 10.03
CA GLU A 137 11.99 -7.47 10.33
C GLU A 137 11.24 -6.99 11.58
N TYR A 138 11.62 -5.83 12.16
CA TYR A 138 10.95 -5.30 13.33
C TYR A 138 9.62 -4.67 12.91
N LYS A 139 8.57 -4.94 13.69
CA LYS A 139 7.32 -4.19 13.57
C LYS A 139 7.57 -2.74 13.93
N TYR A 140 6.97 -1.84 13.16
CA TYR A 140 7.09 -0.42 13.38
C TYR A 140 5.72 0.26 13.39
N THR A 141 5.69 1.40 14.05
CA THR A 141 4.63 2.41 13.95
C THR A 141 5.31 3.75 13.75
N ASP A 142 4.54 4.78 13.44
CA ASP A 142 5.00 6.16 13.48
C ASP A 142 5.66 6.49 14.84
N MET A 143 5.05 6.06 15.95
CA MET A 143 5.61 6.26 17.30
C MET A 143 6.96 5.58 17.48
N THR A 144 7.11 4.33 17.03
CA THR A 144 8.39 3.60 17.12
C THR A 144 9.48 4.33 16.34
N VAL A 145 9.19 4.74 15.11
CA VAL A 145 10.16 5.45 14.25
C VAL A 145 10.49 6.83 14.83
N LEU A 146 9.50 7.56 15.32
CA LEU A 146 9.70 8.87 15.97
C LEU A 146 10.59 8.75 17.22
N ALA A 147 10.36 7.75 18.06
CA ALA A 147 11.19 7.50 19.24
C ALA A 147 12.63 7.15 18.85
N MET A 148 12.80 6.21 17.91
CA MET A 148 14.14 5.76 17.47
C MET A 148 14.91 6.80 16.65
N SER A 149 14.21 7.74 16.01
CA SER A 149 14.84 8.87 15.31
C SER A 149 15.50 9.89 16.25
N GLY A 150 15.23 9.80 17.56
CA GLY A 150 15.68 10.77 18.56
C GLY A 150 14.79 12.02 18.66
N LEU A 151 13.78 12.17 17.79
CA LEU A 151 12.90 13.34 17.79
C LEU A 151 12.14 13.52 19.11
N MET A 152 11.79 12.42 19.79
CA MET A 152 11.11 12.48 21.09
C MET A 152 12.01 12.97 22.25
N SER A 153 13.32 13.10 22.03
CA SER A 153 14.24 13.62 23.05
C SER A 153 14.45 15.13 22.98
N ILE A 154 13.86 15.80 21.98
CA ILE A 154 13.89 17.25 21.74
C ILE A 154 12.58 17.86 22.23
#